data_AF-A0A1Q6M796-F1
#
_entry.id   AF-A0A1Q6M796-F1
#
_cell.length_a   1.000
_cell.length_b   1.000
_cell.length_c   1.000
_cell.angle_alpha   90.00
_cell.angle_beta   90.00
_cell.angle_gamma   90.00
#
_symmetry.space_group_name_H-M   'P 1'
#
loop_
_entity.id
_entity.type
_entity.pdbx_description
1 polymer ?
#
loop_
_entity_poly.entity_id
_entity_poly.type
_entity_poly.pdbx_seq_one_letter_code
_entity_poly.pdbx_strand_id
1 'polypeptide(L)'
;MKTGTIILLVCIVLLIVIVAVIVFAITAHKKTMNKLNENIFNLLSDLISDQEAKVEKTTAYGFQYKIIEKNRITYVCTIYNPKCSEILINSKIKWQIKENPTDDSLVFIDNIVKPMMSEIKDDKEVKKLFIIYPNARQLMIATNECEYAFVYPKTDVYGASVVTYNRLLYTKDIKKM
;
A
#
# COMPACT_ATOMS: atom_id res chain seq x y z
N MET A 1 -12.50 -25.74 48.08
CA MET A 1 -13.17 -25.15 46.89
C MET A 1 -13.84 -26.25 46.11
N LYS A 2 -15.07 -26.05 45.61
CA LYS A 2 -15.73 -27.05 44.77
C LYS A 2 -15.04 -27.08 43.39
N THR A 3 -14.96 -28.23 42.76
CA THR A 3 -14.29 -28.42 41.45
C THR A 3 -14.81 -27.43 40.40
N GLY A 4 -16.11 -27.13 40.40
CA GLY A 4 -16.72 -26.13 39.52
C GLY A 4 -16.22 -24.69 39.74
N THR A 5 -15.84 -24.31 40.97
CA THR A 5 -15.28 -22.98 41.25
C THR A 5 -13.85 -22.84 40.72
N ILE A 6 -13.07 -23.93 40.74
CA ILE A 6 -11.71 -23.98 40.18
C ILE A 6 -11.79 -23.89 38.65
N ILE A 7 -12.68 -24.67 38.02
CA ILE A 7 -12.87 -24.65 36.56
C ILE A 7 -13.28 -23.26 36.08
N LEU A 8 -14.23 -22.61 36.77
CA LEU A 8 -14.67 -21.25 36.44
C LEU A 8 -13.51 -20.23 36.50
N LEU A 9 -12.69 -20.29 37.55
CA LEU A 9 -11.51 -19.44 37.70
C LEU A 9 -10.51 -19.63 36.55
N VAL A 10 -10.23 -20.89 36.17
CA VAL A 10 -9.36 -21.21 35.04
C VAL A 10 -9.91 -20.62 33.73
N CYS A 11 -11.20 -20.76 33.46
CA CYS A 11 -11.84 -20.19 32.27
C CYS A 11 -11.73 -18.65 32.23
N ILE A 12 -11.92 -17.98 33.37
CA ILE A 12 -11.80 -16.51 33.47
C ILE A 12 -10.38 -16.06 33.16
N VAL A 13 -9.37 -16.70 33.75
CA VAL A 13 -7.96 -16.37 33.50
C VAL A 13 -7.62 -16.58 32.02
N LEU A 14 -8.07 -17.68 31.42
CA LEU A 14 -7.81 -18.00 30.01
C LEU A 14 -8.45 -16.96 29.08
N LEU A 15 -9.67 -16.51 29.39
CA LEU A 15 -10.34 -15.45 28.64
C LEU A 15 -9.59 -14.10 28.73
N ILE A 16 -9.08 -13.74 29.92
CA ILE A 16 -8.28 -12.52 30.11
C ILE A 16 -7.01 -12.59 29.25
N VAL A 17 -6.33 -13.74 29.21
CA VAL A 17 -5.11 -13.92 28.38
C VAL A 17 -5.43 -13.77 26.89
N ILE A 18 -6.52 -14.37 26.40
CA ILE A 18 -6.95 -14.22 25.00
C ILE A 18 -7.21 -12.75 24.67
N VAL A 19 -7.96 -12.04 25.51
CA VAL A 19 -8.25 -10.62 25.31
C VAL A 19 -6.97 -9.79 25.29
N ALA A 20 -6.03 -10.04 26.21
CA ALA A 20 -4.76 -9.34 26.26
C ALA A 20 -3.92 -9.55 24.98
N VAL A 21 -3.85 -10.78 24.46
CA VAL A 21 -3.15 -11.09 23.21
C VAL A 21 -3.78 -10.36 22.01
N ILE A 22 -5.11 -10.34 21.93
CA ILE A 22 -5.84 -9.64 20.86
C ILE A 22 -5.56 -8.13 20.93
N VAL A 23 -5.67 -7.52 22.10
CA VAL A 23 -5.41 -6.08 22.30
C VAL A 23 -3.96 -5.73 21.93
N PHE A 24 -3.00 -6.57 22.33
CA PHE A 24 -1.60 -6.39 21.97
C PHE A 24 -1.39 -6.44 20.45
N ALA A 25 -1.96 -7.44 19.77
CA ALA A 25 -1.87 -7.60 18.32
C ALA A 25 -2.47 -6.38 17.57
N ILE A 26 -3.65 -5.91 18.00
CA ILE A 26 -4.30 -4.73 17.41
C ILE A 26 -3.45 -3.48 17.61
N THR A 27 -2.91 -3.28 18.81
CA THR A 27 -2.10 -2.10 19.15
C THR A 27 -0.78 -2.09 18.36
N ALA A 28 -0.13 -3.25 18.26
CA ALA A 28 1.09 -3.42 17.47
C ALA A 28 0.83 -3.13 15.99
N HIS A 29 -0.27 -3.66 15.43
CA HIS A 29 -0.65 -3.39 14.05
C HIS A 29 -0.92 -1.90 13.80
N LYS A 30 -1.69 -1.25 14.68
CA LYS A 30 -1.98 0.19 14.61
C LYS A 30 -0.70 1.03 14.64
N LYS A 31 0.25 0.70 15.51
CA LYS A 31 1.54 1.40 15.61
C LYS A 31 2.34 1.28 14.30
N THR A 32 2.39 0.08 13.72
CA THR A 32 3.08 -0.16 12.44
C THR A 32 2.44 0.62 11.30
N MET A 33 1.12 0.65 11.20
CA MET A 33 0.40 1.41 10.17
C MET A 33 0.56 2.92 10.33
N ASN A 34 0.56 3.43 11.57
CA ASN A 34 0.85 4.83 11.83
C ASN A 34 2.26 5.21 11.37
N LYS A 35 3.27 4.40 11.69
CA LYS A 35 4.65 4.62 11.26
C LYS A 35 4.79 4.57 9.73
N LEU A 36 4.09 3.64 9.08
CA LEU A 36 4.03 3.60 7.61
C LEU A 36 3.46 4.90 7.04
N ASN A 37 2.31 5.35 7.54
CA ASN A 37 1.66 6.57 7.05
C ASN A 37 2.51 7.82 7.28
N GLU A 38 3.23 7.88 8.39
CA GLU A 38 4.20 8.94 8.69
C GLU A 38 5.38 8.90 7.72
N ASN A 39 5.97 7.72 7.50
CA ASN A 39 7.09 7.54 6.57
C ASN A 39 6.72 7.93 5.13
N ILE A 40 5.53 7.56 4.66
CA ILE A 40 5.04 7.97 3.32
C ILE A 40 4.83 9.48 3.28
N PHE A 41 4.16 10.06 4.30
CA PHE A 41 3.89 11.49 4.31
C PHE A 41 5.18 12.33 4.32
N ASN A 42 6.15 11.94 5.14
CA ASN A 42 7.45 12.60 5.23
C ASN A 42 8.21 12.46 3.90
N LEU A 43 8.28 11.24 3.33
CA LEU A 43 8.89 11.04 2.02
C LEU A 43 8.26 11.94 0.95
N LEU A 44 6.93 11.94 0.85
CA LEU A 44 6.24 12.76 -0.16
C LEU A 44 6.52 14.25 0.06
N SER A 45 6.53 14.71 1.31
CA SER A 45 6.80 16.11 1.66
C SER A 45 8.23 16.51 1.33
N ASP A 46 9.21 15.64 1.62
CA ASP A 46 10.62 15.85 1.29
C ASP A 46 10.86 15.89 -0.23
N LEU A 47 10.12 15.09 -1.01
CA LEU A 47 10.24 15.06 -2.47
C LEU A 47 9.73 16.34 -3.14
N ILE A 48 8.90 17.12 -2.45
CA ILE A 48 8.30 18.35 -2.96
C ILE A 48 8.75 19.62 -2.23
N SER A 49 9.69 19.53 -1.28
CA SER A 49 10.09 20.66 -0.42
C SER A 49 10.50 21.91 -1.18
N ASP A 50 11.14 21.73 -2.34
CA ASP A 50 11.69 22.81 -3.16
C ASP A 50 10.72 23.22 -4.28
N GLN A 51 9.44 22.85 -4.17
CA GLN A 51 8.44 23.03 -5.21
C GLN A 51 7.25 23.85 -4.67
N GLU A 52 6.57 24.59 -5.56
CA GLU A 52 5.25 25.17 -5.28
C GLU A 52 4.18 24.06 -5.29
N ALA A 53 4.32 23.12 -4.37
CA ALA A 53 3.44 21.96 -4.25
C ALA A 53 3.08 21.71 -2.78
N LYS A 54 2.00 20.95 -2.57
CA LYS A 54 1.53 20.57 -1.23
C LYS A 54 1.10 19.12 -1.19
N VAL A 55 1.50 18.40 -0.15
CA VAL A 55 0.96 17.07 0.19
C VAL A 55 -0.22 17.23 1.15
N GLU A 56 -1.35 16.61 0.83
CA GLU A 56 -2.51 16.54 1.70
C GLU A 56 -2.94 15.09 1.90
N LYS A 57 -3.41 14.76 3.11
CA LYS A 57 -4.13 13.51 3.35
C LYS A 57 -5.51 13.58 2.69
N THR A 58 -5.96 12.46 2.15
CA THR A 58 -7.30 12.35 1.57
C THR A 58 -7.85 10.94 1.78
N THR A 59 -9.15 10.80 1.63
CA THR A 59 -9.85 9.50 1.52
C THR A 59 -10.63 9.39 0.21
N ALA A 60 -10.51 10.41 -0.64
CA ALA A 60 -11.19 10.49 -1.92
C ALA A 60 -10.74 9.33 -2.80
N TYR A 61 -11.71 8.67 -3.44
CA TYR A 61 -11.47 7.62 -4.43
C TYR A 61 -10.58 6.45 -3.95
N GLY A 62 -10.42 6.27 -2.64
CA GLY A 62 -9.59 5.20 -2.07
C GLY A 62 -8.09 5.51 -1.98
N PHE A 63 -7.67 6.74 -2.29
CA PHE A 63 -6.30 7.19 -2.08
C PHE A 63 -6.09 7.68 -0.65
N GLN A 64 -4.85 7.63 -0.16
CA GLN A 64 -4.48 8.12 1.18
C GLN A 64 -3.89 9.54 1.14
N TYR A 65 -3.29 9.93 0.01
CA TYR A 65 -2.69 11.26 -0.15
C TYR A 65 -3.00 11.83 -1.53
N LYS A 66 -2.85 13.14 -1.65
CA LYS A 66 -2.75 13.84 -2.93
C LYS A 66 -1.62 14.87 -2.87
N ILE A 67 -0.88 14.98 -3.96
CA ILE A 67 0.12 16.02 -4.20
C ILE A 67 -0.51 17.04 -5.14
N ILE A 68 -0.60 18.29 -4.70
CA ILE A 68 -1.20 19.38 -5.44
C ILE A 68 -0.09 20.28 -5.96
N GLU A 69 0.08 20.32 -7.26
CA GLU A 69 0.98 21.23 -7.97
C GLU A 69 0.15 22.30 -8.70
N LYS A 70 0.83 23.26 -9.37
CA LYS A 70 0.17 24.34 -10.12
C LYS A 70 -0.81 23.81 -11.17
N ASN A 71 -0.37 22.87 -12.01
CA ASN A 71 -1.14 22.36 -13.16
C ASN A 71 -1.51 20.87 -13.07
N ARG A 72 -1.18 20.20 -11.96
CA ARG A 72 -1.31 18.76 -11.81
C ARG A 72 -1.71 18.37 -10.39
N ILE A 73 -2.52 17.32 -10.27
CA ILE A 73 -2.82 16.65 -9.00
C ILE A 73 -2.45 15.18 -9.12
N THR A 74 -1.59 14.71 -8.22
CA THR A 74 -1.21 13.29 -8.16
C THR A 74 -1.86 12.64 -6.95
N TYR A 75 -2.78 11.71 -7.16
CA TYR A 75 -3.39 10.91 -6.10
C TYR A 75 -2.51 9.70 -5.78
N VAL A 76 -2.24 9.47 -4.50
CA VAL A 76 -1.26 8.46 -4.04
C VAL A 76 -1.94 7.37 -3.22
N CYS A 77 -1.77 6.13 -3.67
CA CYS A 77 -2.23 4.92 -2.99
C CYS A 77 -1.01 4.14 -2.47
N THR A 78 -1.01 3.75 -1.20
CA THR A 78 0.06 2.91 -0.64
C THR A 78 -0.38 1.46 -0.58
N ILE A 79 0.46 0.56 -1.09
CA ILE A 79 0.28 -0.89 -1.04
C ILE A 79 1.28 -1.45 -0.03
N TYR A 80 0.79 -2.10 1.02
CA TYR A 80 1.64 -2.68 2.07
C TYR A 80 2.12 -4.07 1.67
N ASN A 81 3.44 -4.24 1.55
CA ASN A 81 4.13 -5.46 1.18
C ASN A 81 5.32 -5.74 2.15
N PRO A 82 5.05 -6.05 3.43
CA PRO A 82 6.09 -6.12 4.47
C PRO A 82 7.14 -7.19 4.25
N LYS A 83 6.78 -8.27 3.55
CA LYS A 83 7.70 -9.37 3.22
C LYS A 83 8.55 -9.08 1.99
N CYS A 84 8.38 -7.91 1.36
CA CYS A 84 9.02 -7.56 0.09
C CYS A 84 8.77 -8.63 -1.00
N SER A 85 7.58 -9.26 -0.98
CA SER A 85 7.17 -10.28 -1.95
C SER A 85 7.11 -9.71 -3.37
N GLU A 86 7.01 -10.59 -4.36
CA GLU A 86 6.73 -10.18 -5.74
C GLU A 86 5.30 -9.69 -5.86
N ILE A 87 5.09 -8.69 -6.71
CA ILE A 87 3.76 -8.20 -7.05
C ILE A 87 3.53 -8.42 -8.55
N LEU A 88 2.48 -9.17 -8.84
CA LEU A 88 2.04 -9.50 -10.18
C LEU A 88 0.75 -8.74 -10.52
N ILE A 89 0.81 -7.89 -11.52
CA ILE A 89 -0.31 -7.11 -12.02
C ILE A 89 -0.97 -7.90 -13.16
N ASN A 90 -1.96 -8.72 -12.82
CA ASN A 90 -2.66 -9.57 -13.78
C ASN A 90 -3.69 -8.78 -14.60
N SER A 91 -4.28 -7.74 -14.00
CA SER A 91 -5.19 -6.83 -14.69
C SER A 91 -5.27 -5.48 -13.97
N LYS A 92 -6.05 -4.55 -14.53
CA LYS A 92 -6.33 -3.23 -13.94
C LYS A 92 -6.70 -3.30 -12.45
N ILE A 93 -7.43 -4.34 -12.03
CA ILE A 93 -7.94 -4.48 -10.66
C ILE A 93 -7.57 -5.80 -9.97
N LYS A 94 -6.76 -6.66 -10.60
CA LYS A 94 -6.32 -7.94 -10.02
C LYS A 94 -4.81 -7.93 -9.87
N TRP A 95 -4.34 -7.53 -8.70
CA TRP A 95 -2.92 -7.53 -8.36
C TRP A 95 -2.69 -8.59 -7.30
N GLN A 96 -1.68 -9.42 -7.49
CA GLN A 96 -1.40 -10.59 -6.66
C GLN A 96 -0.04 -10.45 -5.98
N ILE A 97 0.04 -10.91 -4.74
CA ILE A 97 1.29 -11.05 -4.00
C ILE A 97 1.77 -12.50 -4.15
N LYS A 98 3.00 -12.70 -4.60
CA LYS A 98 3.66 -14.02 -4.64
C LYS A 98 4.87 -14.02 -3.71
N GLU A 99 4.90 -14.90 -2.70
CA GLU A 99 6.06 -14.99 -1.82
C GLU A 99 7.27 -15.55 -2.59
N ASN A 100 7.02 -16.54 -3.45
CA ASN A 100 8.03 -17.23 -4.26
C ASN A 100 7.54 -17.39 -5.72
N PRO A 101 8.42 -17.60 -6.71
CA PRO A 101 8.00 -17.77 -8.11
C PRO A 101 7.02 -18.94 -8.32
N THR A 102 7.20 -20.01 -7.55
CA THR A 102 6.38 -21.24 -7.55
C THR A 102 5.14 -21.16 -6.64
N ASP A 103 4.87 -20.00 -6.05
CA ASP A 103 3.74 -19.81 -5.17
C ASP A 103 2.46 -19.65 -5.98
N ASP A 104 1.61 -20.68 -5.99
CA ASP A 104 0.31 -20.64 -6.68
C ASP A 104 -0.81 -20.05 -5.82
N SER A 105 -0.49 -19.47 -4.66
CA SER A 105 -1.48 -18.84 -3.80
C SER A 105 -2.12 -17.61 -4.45
N LEU A 106 -3.45 -17.55 -4.40
CA LEU A 106 -4.26 -16.45 -4.93
C LEU A 106 -4.46 -15.35 -3.90
N VAL A 107 -3.36 -14.76 -3.41
CA VAL A 107 -3.41 -13.64 -2.46
C VAL A 107 -3.48 -12.33 -3.23
N PHE A 108 -4.65 -11.70 -3.25
CA PHE A 108 -4.89 -10.44 -3.96
C PHE A 108 -4.75 -9.21 -3.07
N ILE A 109 -4.40 -8.09 -3.70
CA ILE A 109 -4.29 -6.78 -3.06
C ILE A 109 -5.65 -6.07 -3.15
N ASP A 110 -6.35 -5.93 -2.03
CA ASP A 110 -7.74 -5.45 -2.04
C ASP A 110 -7.86 -3.92 -2.21
N ASN A 111 -6.87 -3.15 -1.76
CA ASN A 111 -6.95 -1.69 -1.70
C ASN A 111 -6.72 -0.98 -3.06
N ILE A 112 -6.60 -1.73 -4.16
CA ILE A 112 -6.34 -1.18 -5.50
C ILE A 112 -7.60 -0.97 -6.34
N VAL A 113 -8.69 -1.70 -6.06
CA VAL A 113 -9.90 -1.68 -6.90
C VAL A 113 -10.50 -0.27 -7.02
N LYS A 114 -10.78 0.36 -5.87
CA LYS A 114 -11.42 1.69 -5.83
C LYS A 114 -10.52 2.78 -6.46
N PRO A 115 -9.21 2.88 -6.12
CA PRO A 115 -8.28 3.81 -6.78
C PRO A 115 -8.17 3.61 -8.30
N MET A 116 -8.10 2.36 -8.77
CA MET A 116 -7.91 2.07 -10.20
C MET A 116 -9.16 2.37 -11.01
N MET A 117 -10.34 2.08 -10.46
CA MET A 117 -11.62 2.30 -11.13
C MET A 117 -12.10 3.75 -11.09
N SER A 118 -11.54 4.61 -10.23
CA SER A 118 -12.02 5.98 -10.11
C SER A 118 -11.73 6.83 -11.35
N GLU A 119 -12.77 7.44 -11.90
CA GLU A 119 -12.62 8.54 -12.86
C GLU A 119 -12.65 9.86 -12.09
N ILE A 120 -11.55 10.59 -12.14
CA ILE A 120 -11.38 11.85 -11.42
C ILE A 120 -11.36 12.96 -12.46
N LYS A 121 -12.36 13.84 -12.41
CA LYS A 121 -12.43 15.04 -13.24
C LYS A 121 -11.92 16.22 -12.43
N ASP A 122 -10.91 16.90 -12.94
CA ASP A 122 -10.33 18.11 -12.37
C ASP A 122 -9.87 19.00 -13.53
N ASP A 123 -9.79 20.31 -13.30
CA ASP A 123 -9.29 21.27 -14.28
C ASP A 123 -7.78 21.10 -14.50
N LYS A 124 -7.08 20.50 -13.52
CA LYS A 124 -5.67 20.14 -13.59
C LYS A 124 -5.49 18.73 -14.16
N GLU A 125 -4.29 18.45 -14.67
CA GLU A 125 -3.92 17.09 -15.06
C GLU A 125 -3.98 16.17 -13.83
N VAL A 126 -4.68 15.04 -13.94
CA VAL A 126 -4.78 14.06 -12.86
C VAL A 126 -3.85 12.88 -13.12
N LYS A 127 -3.00 12.55 -12.14
CA LYS A 127 -2.15 11.34 -12.13
C LYS A 127 -2.51 10.44 -10.95
N LYS A 128 -2.27 9.14 -11.12
CA LYS A 128 -2.39 8.13 -10.07
C LYS A 128 -1.02 7.51 -9.81
N LEU A 129 -0.62 7.48 -8.55
CA LEU A 129 0.65 6.91 -8.11
C LEU A 129 0.38 5.81 -7.08
N PHE A 130 0.91 4.63 -7.33
CA PHE A 130 0.91 3.52 -6.38
C PHE A 130 2.31 3.33 -5.80
N ILE A 131 2.42 3.42 -4.47
CA ILE A 131 3.67 3.22 -3.75
C ILE A 131 3.64 1.87 -3.05
N ILE A 132 4.56 0.98 -3.42
CA ILE A 132 4.74 -0.30 -2.75
C ILE A 132 5.67 -0.12 -1.54
N TYR A 133 5.17 -0.37 -0.33
CA TYR A 133 5.90 -0.15 0.92
C TYR A 133 6.19 -1.45 1.66
N PRO A 134 7.41 -1.67 2.18
CA PRO A 134 8.60 -0.85 1.98
C PRO A 134 9.26 -1.09 0.60
N ASN A 135 9.03 -2.26 0.01
CA ASN A 135 9.60 -2.61 -1.29
C ASN A 135 8.83 -3.77 -1.95
N ALA A 136 9.22 -4.15 -3.17
CA ALA A 136 8.91 -5.44 -3.76
C ALA A 136 10.19 -6.08 -4.28
N ARG A 137 10.28 -7.41 -4.21
CA ARG A 137 11.39 -8.16 -4.83
C ARG A 137 11.37 -7.95 -6.35
N GLN A 138 10.19 -8.04 -6.96
CA GLN A 138 9.94 -7.74 -8.35
C GLN A 138 8.54 -7.16 -8.53
N LEU A 139 8.39 -6.25 -9.51
CA LEU A 139 7.11 -5.75 -9.98
C LEU A 139 6.95 -6.19 -11.43
N MET A 140 5.88 -6.93 -11.71
CA MET A 140 5.62 -7.48 -13.03
C MET A 140 4.18 -7.21 -13.44
N ILE A 141 3.94 -7.02 -14.74
CA ILE A 141 2.62 -6.89 -15.34
C ILE A 141 2.44 -7.97 -16.41
N ALA A 142 1.27 -8.61 -16.41
CA ALA A 142 0.89 -9.55 -17.45
C ALA A 142 0.63 -8.78 -18.76
N THR A 143 1.36 -9.11 -19.82
CA THR A 143 1.17 -8.50 -21.15
C THR A 143 0.23 -9.35 -22.02
N ASN A 144 0.21 -10.67 -21.79
CA ASN A 144 -0.72 -11.63 -22.37
C ASN A 144 -0.86 -12.85 -21.42
N GLU A 145 -1.48 -13.94 -21.87
CA GLU A 145 -1.75 -15.13 -21.03
C GLU A 145 -0.48 -15.87 -20.58
N CYS A 146 0.68 -15.65 -21.21
CA CYS A 146 1.91 -16.40 -20.92
C CYS A 146 3.15 -15.52 -20.74
N GLU A 147 3.04 -14.20 -20.84
CA GLU A 147 4.17 -13.28 -20.76
C GLU A 147 3.97 -12.20 -19.70
N TYR A 148 5.09 -11.89 -19.04
CA TYR A 148 5.18 -10.86 -18.03
C TYR A 148 6.29 -9.88 -18.39
N ALA A 149 6.04 -8.59 -18.17
CA ALA A 149 7.02 -7.53 -18.31
C ALA A 149 7.34 -6.90 -16.96
N PHE A 150 8.58 -6.47 -16.76
CA PHE A 150 8.95 -5.71 -15.57
C PHE A 150 8.32 -4.33 -15.57
N VAL A 151 7.84 -3.92 -14.39
CA VAL A 151 7.28 -2.59 -14.17
C VAL A 151 8.37 -1.67 -13.64
N TYR A 152 8.63 -0.60 -14.39
CA TYR A 152 9.50 0.50 -13.99
C TYR A 152 8.64 1.73 -13.69
N PRO A 153 9.16 2.77 -13.02
CA PRO A 153 8.35 3.93 -12.66
C PRO A 153 7.71 4.70 -13.83
N LYS A 154 8.24 4.52 -15.05
CA LYS A 154 7.71 5.11 -16.28
C LYS A 154 6.76 4.18 -17.05
N THR A 155 6.64 2.92 -16.61
CA THR A 155 5.73 1.96 -17.23
C THR A 155 4.31 2.40 -16.92
N ASP A 156 3.50 2.60 -17.96
CA ASP A 156 2.07 2.85 -17.78
C ASP A 156 1.37 1.58 -17.32
N VAL A 157 0.79 1.62 -16.13
CA VAL A 157 0.01 0.54 -15.55
C VAL A 157 -1.46 0.95 -15.56
N TYR A 158 -2.08 0.84 -16.75
CA TYR A 158 -3.47 1.22 -16.98
C TYR A 158 -3.79 2.68 -16.58
N GLY A 159 -2.94 3.63 -16.97
CA GLY A 159 -3.07 5.05 -16.63
C GLY A 159 -2.54 5.43 -15.25
N ALA A 160 -1.75 4.58 -14.61
CA ALA A 160 -1.15 4.82 -13.30
C ALA A 160 0.35 4.49 -13.29
N SER A 161 1.09 5.23 -12.46
CA SER A 161 2.51 5.00 -12.19
C SER A 161 2.66 4.13 -10.94
N VAL A 162 3.55 3.15 -10.97
CA VAL A 162 3.80 2.24 -9.83
C VAL A 162 5.27 2.25 -9.47
N VAL A 163 5.58 2.44 -8.19
CA VAL A 163 6.95 2.55 -7.70
C VAL A 163 7.08 1.99 -6.30
N THR A 164 8.25 1.44 -5.98
CA THR A 164 8.58 1.03 -4.60
C THR A 164 9.03 2.22 -3.76
N TYR A 165 8.65 2.25 -2.48
CA TYR A 165 9.07 3.27 -1.52
C TYR A 165 10.60 3.44 -1.49
N ASN A 166 11.35 2.33 -1.40
CA ASN A 166 12.81 2.37 -1.41
C ASN A 166 13.36 3.12 -2.63
N ARG A 167 12.83 2.86 -3.83
CA ARG A 167 13.27 3.57 -5.04
C ARG A 167 13.05 5.08 -4.94
N LEU A 168 11.88 5.52 -4.49
CA LEU A 168 11.59 6.95 -4.30
C LEU A 168 12.55 7.58 -3.29
N LEU A 169 12.87 6.89 -2.20
CA LEU A 169 13.80 7.34 -1.17
C LEU A 169 15.21 7.62 -1.74
N TYR A 170 15.69 6.77 -2.64
CA TYR A 170 17.04 6.91 -3.20
C TYR A 170 17.12 7.81 -4.43
N THR A 171 16.11 7.76 -5.32
CA THR A 171 16.19 8.49 -6.59
C THR A 171 15.67 9.92 -6.51
N LYS A 172 14.80 10.23 -5.53
CA LYS A 172 14.11 11.51 -5.36
C LYS A 172 13.36 12.08 -6.59
N ASP A 173 13.23 11.30 -7.66
CA ASP A 173 12.71 11.73 -8.96
C ASP A 173 11.21 11.43 -9.11
N ILE A 174 10.33 12.23 -8.48
CA ILE A 174 8.87 12.21 -8.78
C ILE A 174 8.55 12.89 -10.12
N LYS A 175 9.40 13.82 -10.58
CA LYS A 175 9.13 14.67 -11.77
C LYS A 175 9.05 13.91 -13.10
N LYS A 176 9.52 12.66 -13.15
CA LYS A 176 9.52 11.82 -14.36
C LYS A 176 8.41 10.74 -14.33
N MET A 177 7.53 10.79 -13.32
CA MET A 177 6.45 9.83 -13.09
C MET A 177 5.08 10.44 -13.33
#